data_AF-A0A916NVD4-F1
#
_entry.id   AF-A0A916NVD4-F1
#
_cell.length_a   1.000
_cell.length_b   1.000
_cell.length_c   1.000
_cell.angle_alpha   90.00
_cell.angle_beta   90.00
_cell.angle_gamma   90.00
#
_symmetry.space_group_name_H-M   'P 1'
#
loop_
_entity.id
_entity.type
_entity.pdbx_description
1 polymer ?
#
loop_
_entity_poly.entity_id
_entity_poly.type
_entity_poly.pdbx_seq_one_letter_code
_entity_poly.pdbx_strand_id
1 'polypeptide(L)'
;MTEWFGEHPWITFLLIFILITYVYNKVFRTRKLPVLKSAIIYLLLALGSFMLMFFQIAGLPIVPSLTVAVALMLMVRIRYFIQERSAKK
;
A
#
# COMPACT_ATOMS: atom_id res chain seq x y z
N MET A 1 -17.81 -6.67 7.69
CA MET A 1 -16.82 -6.00 6.80
C MET A 1 -15.72 -6.95 6.37
N THR A 2 -15.08 -7.70 7.28
CA THR A 2 -14.01 -8.67 6.93
C THR A 2 -14.54 -9.93 6.23
N GLU A 3 -15.77 -10.36 6.52
CA GLU A 3 -16.38 -11.57 5.95
C GLU A 3 -16.50 -11.52 4.41
N TRP A 4 -16.93 -10.38 3.85
CA TRP A 4 -17.05 -10.21 2.39
C TRP A 4 -15.70 -10.37 1.67
N PHE A 5 -14.61 -9.93 2.31
CA PHE A 5 -13.27 -10.12 1.77
C PHE A 5 -12.76 -11.57 1.92
N GLY A 6 -13.29 -12.31 2.89
CA GLY A 6 -13.06 -13.76 3.02
C GLY A 6 -13.77 -14.57 1.94
N GLU A 7 -14.95 -14.12 1.50
CA GLU A 7 -15.73 -14.79 0.45
C GLU A 7 -15.13 -14.63 -0.96
N HIS A 8 -14.39 -13.54 -1.20
CA HIS A 8 -13.71 -13.28 -2.48
C HIS A 8 -12.19 -13.15 -2.32
N PRO A 9 -11.46 -14.25 -2.06
CA PRO A 9 -10.03 -14.23 -1.80
C PRO A 9 -9.20 -13.64 -2.95
N TRP A 10 -9.67 -13.80 -4.20
CA TRP A 10 -8.98 -13.27 -5.39
C TRP A 10 -9.07 -11.74 -5.49
N ILE A 11 -10.25 -11.17 -5.19
CA ILE A 11 -10.47 -9.72 -5.19
C ILE A 11 -9.66 -9.07 -4.08
N THR A 12 -9.68 -9.69 -2.90
CA THR A 12 -8.87 -9.30 -1.76
C THR A 12 -7.38 -9.28 -2.09
N PHE A 13 -6.87 -10.34 -2.71
CA PHE A 13 -5.47 -10.41 -3.13
C PHE A 13 -5.10 -9.28 -4.09
N LEU A 14 -5.93 -9.04 -5.12
CA LEU A 14 -5.70 -7.97 -6.09
C LEU A 14 -5.71 -6.59 -5.42
N LEU A 15 -6.62 -6.37 -4.47
CA LEU A 15 -6.76 -5.12 -3.74
C LEU A 15 -5.56 -4.88 -2.79
N ILE A 16 -5.14 -5.89 -2.04
CA ILE A 16 -3.92 -5.84 -1.20
C ILE A 16 -2.70 -5.53 -2.07
N PHE A 17 -2.57 -6.23 -3.20
CA PHE A 17 -1.46 -6.05 -4.13
C PHE A 17 -1.41 -4.62 -4.70
N ILE A 18 -2.55 -4.05 -5.06
CA ILE A 18 -2.66 -2.66 -5.53
C ILE A 18 -2.32 -1.68 -4.40
N LEU A 19 -2.88 -1.86 -3.19
CA LEU A 19 -2.64 -1.00 -2.05
C LEU A 19 -1.16 -1.02 -1.63
N ILE A 20 -0.56 -2.20 -1.49
CA ILE A 20 0.85 -2.32 -1.09
C ILE A 20 1.78 -1.77 -2.17
N THR A 21 1.45 -1.98 -3.45
CA THR A 21 2.18 -1.38 -4.56
C THR A 21 2.09 0.15 -4.52
N TYR A 22 0.91 0.70 -4.22
CA TYR A 22 0.70 2.13 -4.07
C TYR A 22 1.50 2.70 -2.90
N VAL A 23 1.43 2.06 -1.72
CA VAL A 23 2.20 2.38 -0.52
C VAL A 23 3.69 2.40 -0.85
N TYR A 24 4.18 1.34 -1.48
CA TYR A 24 5.58 1.23 -1.89
C TYR A 24 5.99 2.36 -2.82
N ASN A 25 5.19 2.62 -3.86
CA ASN A 25 5.49 3.63 -4.87
C ASN A 25 5.42 5.07 -4.32
N LYS A 26 4.67 5.31 -3.23
CA LYS A 26 4.54 6.65 -2.63
C LYS A 26 5.46 6.89 -1.44
N VAL A 27 5.65 5.90 -0.56
CA VAL A 27 6.45 6.03 0.68
C VAL A 27 7.89 5.63 0.45
N PHE A 28 8.09 4.45 -0.13
CA PHE A 28 9.41 3.81 -0.17
C PHE A 28 10.19 4.20 -1.42
N ARG A 29 9.51 4.49 -2.54
CA ARG A 29 10.13 4.93 -3.78
C ARG A 29 10.54 6.40 -3.71
N THR A 30 11.60 6.67 -2.95
CA THR A 30 12.20 8.00 -2.78
C THR A 30 13.17 8.37 -3.91
N ARG A 31 13.73 7.37 -4.61
CA ARG A 31 14.65 7.57 -5.76
C ARG A 31 14.19 6.78 -6.99
N LYS A 32 14.52 7.29 -8.19
CA LYS A 32 14.35 6.55 -9.45
C LYS A 32 15.31 5.36 -9.45
N LEU A 33 14.80 4.18 -9.14
CA LEU A 33 15.56 2.93 -9.22
C LEU A 33 15.71 2.49 -10.67
N PRO A 34 16.86 1.90 -11.06
CA PRO A 34 17.02 1.28 -12.37
C PRO A 34 16.00 0.17 -12.56
N VAL A 35 15.52 -0.01 -13.79
CA VAL A 35 14.37 -0.86 -14.16
C VAL A 35 14.48 -2.28 -13.60
N LEU A 36 15.69 -2.83 -13.58
CA LEU A 36 15.97 -4.18 -13.08
C LEU A 36 15.73 -4.32 -11.56
N LYS A 37 16.09 -3.30 -10.77
CA LYS A 37 15.86 -3.32 -9.31
C LYS A 37 14.37 -3.16 -9.00
N SER A 38 13.66 -2.34 -9.77
CA SER A 38 12.21 -2.20 -9.64
C SER A 38 11.50 -3.54 -9.84
N ALA A 39 11.90 -4.33 -10.85
CA ALA A 39 11.32 -5.64 -11.13
C ALA A 39 11.50 -6.63 -9.96
N ILE A 40 12.68 -6.67 -9.34
CA ILE A 40 12.94 -7.50 -8.14
C ILE A 40 12.02 -7.09 -6.98
N ILE A 41 11.81 -5.79 -6.81
CA ILE A 41 10.97 -5.30 -5.72
C ILE A 41 9.49 -5.62 -5.98
N TYR A 42 9.01 -5.52 -7.22
CA TYR A 42 7.66 -5.96 -7.57
C TYR A 42 7.46 -7.46 -7.35
N LEU A 43 8.47 -8.29 -7.63
CA LEU A 43 8.43 -9.73 -7.30
C LEU A 43 8.36 -9.95 -5.78
N LEU A 44 9.16 -9.21 -5.01
CA LEU A 44 9.15 -9.29 -3.55
C LEU A 44 7.81 -8.82 -2.96
N LEU A 45 7.21 -7.78 -3.52
CA LEU A 45 5.88 -7.29 -3.17
C LEU A 45 4.80 -8.31 -3.53
N ALA A 46 4.89 -8.99 -4.68
CA ALA A 46 3.99 -10.06 -5.03
C ALA A 46 4.06 -11.19 -4.00
N LEU A 47 5.27 -11.60 -3.62
CA LEU A 47 5.48 -12.62 -2.59
C LEU A 47 5.00 -12.19 -1.20
N GLY A 48 5.22 -10.93 -0.82
CA GLY A 48 4.67 -10.36 0.42
C GLY A 48 3.14 -10.28 0.41
N SER A 49 2.53 -9.98 -0.74
CA SER A 49 1.08 -9.97 -0.92
C SER A 49 0.46 -11.36 -0.75
N PHE A 50 1.16 -12.42 -1.18
CA PHE A 50 0.76 -13.81 -0.88
C PHE A 50 0.79 -14.10 0.62
N MET A 51 1.82 -13.66 1.36
CA MET A 51 1.83 -13.81 2.83
C MET A 51 0.69 -13.04 3.50
N LEU A 52 0.40 -11.81 3.04
CA LEU A 52 -0.68 -10.99 3.58
C LEU A 52 -2.07 -11.58 3.33
N MET A 53 -2.27 -12.25 2.19
CA MET A 53 -3.49 -13.01 1.92
C MET A 53 -3.69 -14.13 2.95
N PHE A 54 -2.62 -14.81 3.36
CA PHE A 54 -2.71 -15.83 4.42
C PHE A 54 -3.11 -15.23 5.77
N PHE A 55 -2.57 -14.06 6.14
CA PHE A 55 -2.99 -13.33 7.34
C PHE A 55 -4.46 -12.90 7.28
N GLN A 56 -4.97 -12.57 6.09
CA GLN A 56 -6.38 -12.25 5.91
C GLN A 56 -7.28 -13.46 6.13
N ILE A 57 -6.88 -14.64 5.65
CA ILE A 57 -7.58 -15.91 5.91
C ILE A 57 -7.53 -16.26 7.40
N ALA A 58 -6.45 -15.93 8.09
CA ALA A 58 -6.32 -16.07 9.54
C ALA A 58 -7.20 -15.10 10.36
N GLY A 59 -8.02 -14.27 9.71
CA GLY A 59 -8.98 -13.37 10.35
C GLY A 59 -8.45 -11.96 10.62
N LEU A 60 -7.24 -11.60 10.17
CA LEU A 60 -6.73 -10.25 10.35
C LEU A 60 -7.32 -9.26 9.34
N PRO A 61 -7.72 -8.05 9.78
CA PRO A 61 -8.27 -7.02 8.90
C PRO A 61 -7.14 -6.26 8.16
N ILE A 62 -6.49 -6.92 7.19
CA ILE A 62 -5.35 -6.34 6.43
C ILE A 62 -5.80 -5.21 5.50
N VAL A 63 -6.89 -5.39 4.73
CA VAL A 63 -7.43 -4.35 3.83
C VAL A 63 -7.68 -2.99 4.52
N PRO A 64 -8.42 -2.91 5.64
CA PRO A 64 -8.60 -1.63 6.32
C PRO A 64 -7.29 -1.12 6.94
N SER A 65 -6.38 -1.98 7.40
CA SER A 65 -5.07 -1.54 7.91
C SER A 65 -4.23 -0.82 6.84
N LEU A 66 -4.19 -1.36 5.61
CA LEU A 66 -3.51 -0.75 4.47
C LEU A 66 -4.22 0.53 4.03
N THR A 67 -5.56 0.54 4.06
CA THR A 67 -6.35 1.75 3.77
C THR A 67 -6.00 2.89 4.74
N VAL A 68 -5.91 2.60 6.04
CA VAL A 68 -5.51 3.59 7.06
C VAL A 68 -4.08 4.07 6.80
N ALA A 69 -3.15 3.17 6.50
CA ALA A 69 -1.78 3.56 6.16
C ALA A 69 -1.74 4.53 4.96
N VAL A 70 -2.49 4.24 3.89
CA VAL A 70 -2.62 5.11 2.71
C VAL A 70 -3.23 6.47 3.07
N ALA A 71 -4.29 6.48 3.89
CA ALA A 71 -4.92 7.71 4.35
C ALA A 71 -3.94 8.60 5.14
N LEU A 72 -3.14 8.01 6.03
CA LEU A 72 -2.11 8.73 6.80
C LEU A 72 -1.06 9.37 5.87
N MET A 73 -0.60 8.66 4.84
CA MET A 73 0.33 9.24 3.86
C MET A 73 -0.29 10.42 3.10
N LEU A 74 -1.55 10.28 2.68
CA LEU A 74 -2.26 11.36 1.98
C LEU A 74 -2.38 12.59 2.88
N MET A 75 -2.72 12.40 4.15
CA MET A 75 -2.79 13.48 5.14
C MET A 75 -1.44 14.19 5.30
N VAL A 76 -0.34 13.45 5.46
CA VAL A 76 1.01 14.02 5.59
C VAL A 76 1.37 14.83 4.34
N ARG A 77 1.07 14.30 3.15
CA ARG A 77 1.35 14.99 1.88
C ARG A 77 0.56 16.29 1.73
N ILE A 78 -0.72 16.29 2.10
CA ILE A 78 -1.55 17.50 2.12
C ILE A 78 -0.95 18.52 3.07
N ARG A 79 -0.51 18.08 4.26
CA ARG A 79 0.11 18.95 5.26
C ARG A 79 1.40 19.60 4.73
N TYR A 80 2.27 18.84 4.08
CA TYR A 80 3.48 19.38 3.44
C TYR A 80 3.14 20.40 2.35
N PHE A 81 2.18 20.09 1.48
CA PHE A 81 1.76 20.99 0.40
C PHE A 81 1.21 22.33 0.94
N ILE A 82 0.44 22.29 2.03
CA ILE A 82 -0.05 23.50 2.70
C ILE A 82 1.09 24.28 3.35
N GLN A 83 2.03 23.61 4.02
CA GLN A 83 3.20 24.28 4.64
C GLN A 83 4.10 24.96 3.62
N GLU A 84 4.42 24.31 2.49
CA GLU A 84 5.21 24.91 1.41
C GLU A 84 4.52 26.16 0.82
N ARG A 85 3.19 26.18 0.78
CA ARG A 85 2.42 27.35 0.31
C ARG A 85 2.39 28.48 1.33
N SER A 86 2.32 28.17 2.62
CA SER A 86 2.31 29.16 3.70
C SER A 86 3.68 29.80 3.95
N ALA A 87 4.78 29.09 3.72
CA ALA A 87 6.14 29.63 3.89
C ALA A 87 6.58 30.59 2.76
N LYS A 88 5.79 30.68 1.67
CA LYS A 88 6.08 31.52 0.50
C LYS A 88 5.27 32.82 0.46
N LYS A 89 4.50 33.11 1.52
CA LYS A 89 3.74 34.34 1.72
C LYS A 89 4.41 35.17 2.80
#